data_AF-A0A971PD87-F1
#
_entry.id   AF-A0A971PD87-F1
#
_cell.length_a   1.000
_cell.length_b   1.000
_cell.length_c   1.000
_cell.angle_alpha   90.00
_cell.angle_beta   90.00
_cell.angle_gamma   90.00
#
_symmetry.space_group_name_H-M   'P 1'
#
loop_
_entity.id
_entity.type
_entity.pdbx_description
1 polymer ?
#
loop_
_entity_poly.entity_id
_entity_poly.type
_entity_poly.pdbx_seq_one_letter_code
_entity_poly.pdbx_strand_id
1 'polypeptide(L)' 'MKSIRFASGSGFWGDALDPAIEVAEKGNIDYLGFDQLAELTMSLLHRQKMKDPTKGYTADIVPYMEKL' A
#
# COMPACT_ATOMS: atom_id res chain seq x y z
N MET A 1 -29.45 -7.87 0.59
CA MET A 1 -27.98 -7.85 0.35
C MET A 1 -27.44 -6.47 0.72
N LYS A 2 -26.36 -6.39 1.49
CA LYS A 2 -25.68 -5.11 1.79
C LYS A 2 -24.69 -4.83 0.66
N SER A 3 -24.74 -3.62 0.09
CA SER A 3 -23.72 -3.15 -0.87
C SER A 3 -22.48 -2.69 -0.12
N ILE A 4 -21.29 -2.97 -0.66
CA ILE A 4 -20.00 -2.55 -0.11
C ILE A 4 -19.22 -1.82 -1.19
N ARG A 5 -18.58 -0.71 -0.84
CA ARG A 5 -17.77 0.15 -1.71
C ARG A 5 -16.31 -0.02 -1.33
N PHE A 6 -15.53 -0.60 -2.23
CA PHE A 6 -14.10 -0.83 -2.05
C PHE A 6 -13.32 0.06 -3.01
N ALA A 7 -12.23 0.67 -2.54
CA ALA A 7 -11.28 1.40 -3.37
C ALA A 7 -9.86 0.86 -3.22
N SER A 8 -9.03 1.17 -4.22
CA SER A 8 -7.60 0.91 -4.19
C SER A 8 -6.86 2.21 -3.91
N GLY A 9 -6.03 2.22 -2.87
CA GLY A 9 -5.13 3.31 -2.52
C GLY A 9 -3.75 3.19 -3.15
N SER A 10 -3.37 2.03 -3.66
CA SER A 10 -2.05 1.79 -4.27
C SER A 10 -2.05 0.55 -5.12
N GLY A 11 -1.40 0.60 -6.28
CA GLY A 11 -1.16 -0.56 -7.13
C GLY A 11 0.23 -1.20 -6.98
N PHE A 12 1.20 -0.50 -6.37
CA PHE A 12 2.57 -0.99 -6.22
C PHE A 12 3.33 -0.26 -5.09
N TRP A 13 4.49 -0.79 -4.69
CA TRP A 13 5.32 -0.10 -3.70
C TRP A 13 5.99 1.14 -4.30
N GLY A 14 5.76 2.30 -3.67
CA GLY A 14 6.20 3.61 -4.16
C GLY A 14 5.11 4.39 -4.91
N ASP A 15 3.87 3.92 -4.92
CA ASP A 15 2.71 4.65 -5.46
C ASP A 15 2.40 5.92 -4.63
N ALA A 16 1.64 6.83 -5.22
CA ALA A 16 1.30 8.11 -4.62
C ALA A 16 0.29 7.95 -3.47
N LEU A 17 0.61 8.51 -2.30
CA LEU A 17 -0.28 8.46 -1.13
C LEU A 17 -1.42 9.49 -1.20
N ASP A 18 -1.16 10.68 -1.74
CA ASP A 18 -2.15 11.78 -1.73
C ASP A 18 -3.50 11.41 -2.37
N PRO A 19 -3.55 10.69 -3.51
CA PRO A 19 -4.82 10.22 -4.08
C PRO A 19 -5.55 9.22 -3.17
N ALA A 20 -4.80 8.37 -2.45
CA ALA A 20 -5.39 7.39 -1.52
C ALA A 20 -6.06 8.09 -0.33
N ILE A 21 -5.42 9.15 0.19
CA ILE A 21 -5.99 10.01 1.23
C ILE A 21 -7.26 10.68 0.72
N GLU A 22 -7.23 11.29 -0.46
CA GLU A 22 -8.42 11.94 -1.02
C GLU A 22 -9.59 10.96 -1.21
N VAL A 23 -9.31 9.74 -1.66
CA VAL A 23 -10.32 8.68 -1.80
C VAL A 23 -10.83 8.21 -0.44
N ALA A 24 -9.97 8.11 0.59
CA ALA A 24 -10.40 7.80 1.95
C ALA A 24 -11.33 8.88 2.53
N GLU A 25 -10.98 10.15 2.35
CA GLU A 25 -11.72 11.28 2.91
C GLU A 25 -13.03 11.57 2.15
N LYS A 26 -13.02 11.46 0.82
CA LYS A 26 -14.11 11.97 -0.05
C LYS A 26 -14.78 10.89 -0.90
N GLY A 27 -14.21 9.70 -1.00
CA GLY A 27 -14.64 8.65 -1.93
C GLY A 27 -15.92 7.91 -1.56
N ASN A 28 -16.43 8.09 -0.33
CA ASN A 28 -17.59 7.36 0.20
C ASN A 28 -17.42 5.84 0.04
N ILE A 29 -16.34 5.33 0.66
CA ILE A 29 -15.92 3.92 0.61
C ILE A 29 -16.05 3.28 1.99
N ASP A 30 -16.24 1.96 2.00
CA ASP A 30 -16.21 1.16 3.23
C ASP A 30 -14.79 0.63 3.51
N TYR A 31 -14.00 0.39 2.47
CA TYR A 31 -12.68 -0.20 2.56
C TYR A 31 -11.72 0.38 1.53
N LEU A 32 -10.47 0.60 1.96
CA LEU A 32 -9.35 1.00 1.11
C LEU A 32 -8.27 -0.09 1.15
N GLY A 33 -7.90 -0.63 0.00
CA GLY A 33 -6.85 -1.64 -0.14
C GLY A 33 -5.56 -1.07 -0.69
N PHE A 34 -4.43 -1.66 -0.30
CA PHE A 34 -3.11 -1.33 -0.83
C PHE A 34 -2.47 -2.59 -1.41
N ASP A 35 -2.15 -2.58 -2.70
CA ASP A 35 -1.26 -3.57 -3.29
C ASP A 35 0.17 -3.03 -3.26
N GLN A 36 1.04 -3.76 -2.58
CA GLN A 36 2.44 -3.40 -2.33
C GLN A 36 3.40 -4.52 -2.70
N LEU A 37 2.91 -5.73 -3.01
CA LEU A 37 3.73 -6.94 -3.13
C LEU A 37 3.66 -7.55 -4.54
N ALA A 38 3.67 -6.70 -5.57
CA ALA A 38 3.83 -7.14 -6.96
C ALA A 38 5.17 -7.88 -7.18
N GLU A 39 5.26 -8.69 -8.25
CA GLU A 39 6.43 -9.54 -8.55
C GLU A 39 7.76 -8.77 -8.57
N LEU A 40 7.78 -7.59 -9.19
CA LEU A 40 8.97 -6.74 -9.24
C LEU A 40 9.34 -6.22 -7.84
N THR A 41 8.35 -5.78 -7.05
CA THR A 41 8.58 -5.34 -5.67
C THR A 41 9.19 -6.46 -4.84
N MET A 42 8.62 -7.66 -4.90
CA MET A 42 9.08 -8.81 -4.14
C MET A 42 10.52 -9.18 -4.48
N SER A 43 10.89 -9.11 -5.76
CA SER A 43 12.27 -9.31 -6.22
C SER A 43 13.23 -8.27 -5.63
N LEU A 44 12.79 -7.01 -5.54
CA LEU A 44 13.58 -5.92 -4.98
C LEU A 44 13.74 -6.06 -3.46
N LEU A 45 12.66 -6.36 -2.74
CA LEU A 45 12.64 -6.62 -1.30
C LEU A 45 13.51 -7.83 -0.95
N HIS A 46 13.43 -8.91 -1.73
CA HIS A 46 14.29 -10.08 -1.55
C HIS A 46 15.76 -9.71 -1.70
N ARG A 47 16.11 -8.94 -2.75
CA ARG A 47 17.50 -8.46 -2.94
C ARG A 47 17.97 -7.57 -1.80
N GLN A 48 17.09 -6.73 -1.23
CA GLN A 48 17.43 -5.95 -0.03
C GLN A 48 17.70 -6.83 1.18
N LYS A 49 16.84 -7.84 1.42
CA LYS A 49 16.99 -8.81 2.51
C LYS A 49 18.29 -9.61 2.42
N MET A 50 18.70 -9.98 1.21
CA MET A 50 19.96 -10.69 0.98
C MET A 50 21.19 -9.85 1.35
N LYS A 51 21.10 -8.51 1.27
CA LYS A 51 22.18 -7.61 1.69
C LYS A 51 22.13 -7.31 3.18
N ASP A 52 20.93 -7.20 3.74
CA ASP A 52 20.67 -6.86 5.13
C ASP A 52 19.44 -7.62 5.63
N PRO A 53 19.61 -8.61 6.51
CA PRO A 53 18.51 -9.42 7.04
C PRO A 53 17.42 -8.62 7.77
N THR A 54 17.69 -7.39 8.21
CA THR A 54 16.69 -6.52 8.86
C THR A 54 15.84 -5.74 7.86
N LYS A 55 16.06 -5.90 6.55
CA LYS A 55 15.29 -5.27 5.46
C LYS A 55 14.41 -6.29 4.73
N GLY A 56 13.82 -5.87 3.60
CA GLY A 56 13.00 -6.73 2.75
C GLY A 56 11.50 -6.66 3.04
N TYR A 57 11.04 -5.51 3.52
CA TYR A 57 9.63 -5.15 3.67
C TYR A 57 9.42 -3.71 3.20
N THR A 58 8.19 -3.33 2.91
CA THR A 58 7.82 -1.97 2.51
C THR A 58 7.80 -1.06 3.73
N ALA A 59 8.89 -0.35 4.00
CA ALA A 59 9.02 0.46 5.22
C ALA A 59 8.00 1.61 5.31
N ASP A 60 7.54 2.10 4.15
CA ASP A 60 6.63 3.25 4.06
C ASP A 60 5.18 2.89 4.40
N ILE A 61 4.83 1.60 4.49
CA ILE A 61 3.45 1.18 4.77
C ILE A 61 2.98 1.68 6.14
N VAL A 62 3.83 1.60 7.17
CA VAL A 62 3.48 2.02 8.53
C VAL A 62 3.15 3.52 8.59
N PRO A 63 4.03 4.43 8.14
CA PRO A 63 3.71 5.85 8.14
C PRO A 63 2.59 6.23 7.16
N TYR A 64 2.28 5.41 6.15
CA TYR A 64 1.11 5.62 5.29
C TYR A 64 -0.18 5.33 6.05
N MET A 65 -0.22 4.25 6.83
CA MET A 65 -1.38 3.88 7.64
C MET A 65 -1.63 4.87 8.80
N GLU A 66 -0.61 5.58 9.29
CA GLU A 66 -0.79 6.65 10.29
C GLU A 66 -1.44 7.92 9.72
N LYS A 67 -1.40 8.11 8.39
CA LYS A 67 -1.95 9.28 7.70
C LYS A 67 -3.38 9.07 7.17
N LEU A 68 -3.86 7.83 7.19
CA LEU A 68 -5.21 7.42 6.76
C LEU A 68 -6.12 7.21 7.97
#